data_AF-A0A5N9E6I0-F1
#
_entry.id   AF-A0A5N9E6I0-F1
#
_cell.length_a   1.000
_cell.length_b   1.000
_cell.length_c   1.000
_cell.angle_alpha   90.00
_cell.angle_beta   90.00
_cell.angle_gamma   90.00
#
_symmetry.space_group_name_H-M   'P 1'
#
loop_
_entity.id
_entity.type
_entity.pdbx_description
1 polymer ?
#
loop_
_entity_poly.entity_id
_entity_poly.type
_entity_poly.pdbx_seq_one_letter_code
_entity_poly.pdbx_strand_id
1 'polypeptide(L)'
;MPHLLNVWPSVCDRLAHSPRALLLFDYDGTLTPIAARPEIATLPEKTRHSLAALNEMDRFVVGVVSGRGLDDLVAMVGIPGLVYAGNHGLEISGGSMHFVHPETPD
;
A
#
# COMPACT_ATOMS: atom_id res chain seq x y z
N MET A 1 -14.89 7.80 15.55
CA MET A 1 -13.54 8.32 15.26
C MET A 1 -13.67 9.77 14.83
N PRO A 2 -12.87 10.71 15.36
CA PRO A 2 -12.81 12.04 14.77
C PRO A 2 -12.35 11.93 13.31
N HIS A 3 -12.85 12.82 12.45
CA HIS A 3 -12.38 12.90 11.07
C HIS A 3 -10.86 13.11 11.06
N LEU A 4 -10.13 12.39 10.21
CA LEU A 4 -8.65 12.37 10.20
C LEU A 4 -8.06 13.79 10.15
N LEU A 5 -8.64 14.64 9.29
CA LEU A 5 -8.14 16.01 9.11
C LEU A 5 -8.29 16.89 10.35
N ASN A 6 -9.21 16.56 11.26
CA ASN A 6 -9.39 17.30 12.51
C ASN A 6 -8.28 17.00 13.52
N VAL A 7 -7.55 15.89 13.34
CA VAL A 7 -6.47 15.45 14.23
C VAL A 7 -5.12 15.37 13.51
N TRP A 8 -5.03 15.92 12.31
CA TRP A 8 -3.83 15.86 11.47
C TRP A 8 -2.54 16.29 12.18
N PRO A 9 -2.51 17.39 12.97
CA PRO A 9 -1.30 17.77 13.70
C PRO A 9 -0.80 16.67 14.66
N SER A 10 -1.72 15.97 15.34
CA SER A 10 -1.35 14.87 16.24
C SER A 10 -0.86 13.64 15.48
N VAL A 11 -1.42 13.36 14.31
CA VAL A 11 -0.94 12.29 13.43
C VAL A 11 0.48 12.58 12.95
N CYS A 12 0.74 13.80 12.47
CA CYS A 12 2.08 14.24 12.08
C CYS A 12 3.08 14.13 13.23
N ASP A 13 2.71 14.61 14.43
CA ASP A 13 3.58 14.56 15.60
C ASP A 13 3.92 13.12 16.00
N ARG A 14 2.92 12.23 16.02
CA ARG A 14 3.14 10.80 16.31
C ARG A 14 4.00 10.14 15.25
N LEU A 15 3.76 10.41 13.97
CA LEU A 15 4.57 9.89 12.88
C LEU A 15 6.00 10.42 12.94
N ALA A 16 6.22 11.69 13.32
CA ALA A 16 7.54 12.31 13.41
C ALA A 16 8.39 11.72 14.54
N HIS A 17 7.78 11.29 15.65
CA HIS A 17 8.49 10.74 16.82
C HIS A 17 8.50 9.21 16.90
N SER A 18 7.79 8.50 16.01
CA SER A 18 7.78 7.03 16.03
C SER A 18 9.06 6.43 15.43
N PRO A 19 9.84 5.60 16.14
CA PRO A 19 11.11 5.08 15.62
C PRO A 19 10.92 4.14 14.43
N ARG A 20 9.73 3.53 14.28
CA ARG A 20 9.30 2.75 13.12
C ARG A 20 7.82 2.96 12.86
N ALA A 21 7.40 2.90 11.60
CA ALA A 21 5.99 2.93 11.24
C ALA A 21 5.68 1.98 10.08
N LEU A 22 4.50 1.36 10.14
CA LEU A 22 3.91 0.61 9.04
C LEU A 22 2.94 1.52 8.30
N LEU A 23 3.17 1.73 7.01
CA LEU A 23 2.31 2.51 6.14
C LEU A 23 1.59 1.55 5.20
N LEU A 24 0.27 1.43 5.36
CA LEU A 24 -0.57 0.61 4.50
C LEU A 24 -1.44 1.52 3.64
N PHE A 25 -1.36 1.35 2.34
CA PHE A 25 -2.09 2.14 1.36
C PHE A 25 -3.08 1.26 0.61
N ASP A 26 -4.32 1.74 0.50
CA ASP A 26 -5.25 1.22 -0.50
C ASP A 26 -4.79 1.63 -1.91
N TYR A 27 -5.15 0.87 -2.94
CA TYR A 27 -4.75 1.16 -4.31
C TYR A 27 -5.78 2.05 -5.05
N ASP A 28 -6.97 1.50 -5.33
CA ASP A 28 -7.96 2.08 -6.22
C ASP A 28 -8.70 3.27 -5.58
N GLY A 29 -8.54 4.46 -6.16
CA GLY A 29 -9.12 5.69 -5.61
C GLY A 29 -8.32 6.29 -4.45
N THR A 30 -7.21 5.66 -4.05
CA THR A 30 -6.29 6.14 -3.02
C THR A 30 -4.92 6.48 -3.61
N LEU A 31 -4.16 5.49 -4.08
CA LEU A 31 -2.87 5.71 -4.76
C LEU A 31 -3.06 6.05 -6.24
N THR A 32 -4.15 5.58 -6.83
CA THR A 32 -4.57 5.89 -8.20
C THR A 32 -5.84 6.73 -8.19
N PRO A 33 -6.08 7.58 -9.21
CA PRO A 33 -7.40 8.17 -9.41
C PRO A 33 -8.48 7.09 -9.55
N ILE A 34 -9.71 7.41 -9.15
CA ILE A 34 -10.86 6.55 -9.43
C ILE A 34 -10.99 6.39 -10.95
N ALA A 35 -10.91 5.15 -11.40
CA ALA A 35 -10.98 4.79 -12.82
C ALA A 35 -12.31 4.11 -13.15
N ALA A 36 -12.81 4.35 -14.36
CA ALA A 36 -14.04 3.70 -14.84
C ALA A 36 -13.85 2.19 -15.10
N ARG A 37 -12.61 1.75 -15.33
CA ARG A 37 -12.23 0.35 -15.60
C ARG A 37 -10.94 0.01 -14.84
N PRO A 38 -10.81 -1.20 -14.25
CA PRO A 38 -9.62 -1.58 -13.48
C PRO A 38 -8.28 -1.44 -14.22
N GLU A 39 -8.25 -1.72 -15.51
CA GLU A 39 -7.06 -1.73 -16.37
C GLU A 39 -6.48 -0.35 -16.68
N ILE A 40 -7.23 0.74 -16.45
CA ILE A 40 -6.75 2.11 -16.63
C ILE A 40 -6.42 2.81 -15.31
N ALA A 41 -6.52 2.10 -14.18
CA ALA A 41 -6.11 2.60 -12.87
C ALA A 41 -4.57 2.56 -12.76
N THR A 42 -3.88 3.40 -13.51
CA THR A 42 -2.42 3.42 -13.53
C THR A 42 -1.86 4.21 -12.35
N LEU A 43 -0.81 3.68 -11.69
CA LEU A 43 -0.10 4.39 -10.63
C LEU A 43 0.64 5.62 -11.21
N PRO A 44 0.30 6.85 -10.80
CA PRO A 44 1.01 8.03 -11.29
C PRO A 44 2.49 8.00 -10.89
N GLU A 45 3.38 8.42 -11.79
CA GLU A 45 4.83 8.40 -11.56
C GLU A 45 5.25 9.18 -10.30
N LYS A 46 4.57 10.30 -10.01
CA LYS A 46 4.81 11.05 -8.77
C LYS A 46 4.50 10.22 -7.52
N THR A 47 3.40 9.45 -7.53
CA THR A 47 3.03 8.57 -6.42
C THR A 47 4.02 7.42 -6.30
N ARG A 48 4.43 6.83 -7.42
CA ARG A 48 5.48 5.79 -7.48
C ARG A 48 6.77 6.27 -6.83
N HIS A 49 7.27 7.46 -7.19
CA HIS A 49 8.47 8.03 -6.59
C HIS A 49 8.33 8.25 -5.07
N SER A 50 7.17 8.72 -4.60
CA SER A 50 6.95 8.89 -3.16
C SER A 50 6.97 7.55 -2.41
N LEU A 51 6.32 6.51 -2.94
CA LEU A 51 6.33 5.18 -2.32
C LEU A 51 7.73 4.58 -2.30
N ALA A 52 8.49 4.71 -3.39
CA ALA A 52 9.87 4.25 -3.45
C ALA A 52 10.75 4.97 -2.43
N ALA A 53 10.65 6.30 -2.33
CA ALA A 53 11.40 7.09 -1.37
C ALA A 53 11.06 6.74 0.09
N LEU A 54 9.79 6.43 0.39
CA LEU A 54 9.40 5.94 1.72
C LEU A 54 10.00 4.56 2.01
N ASN A 55 10.02 3.67 1.02
CA ASN A 55 10.55 2.32 1.16
C ASN A 55 12.07 2.26 1.33
N GLU A 56 12.81 3.25 0.81
CA GLU A 56 14.26 3.38 1.01
C GLU A 56 14.64 3.79 2.44
N MET A 57 13.68 4.24 3.25
CA MET A 57 13.93 4.63 4.63
C MET A 57 13.69 3.45 5.58
N ASP A 58 14.73 2.97 6.27
CA ASP A 58 14.67 1.84 7.24
C ASP A 58 13.59 1.97 8.33
N ARG A 59 13.16 3.20 8.59
CA ARG A 59 12.09 3.54 9.52
C ARG A 59 10.73 3.01 9.07
N PHE A 60 10.47 2.97 7.77
CA PHE A 60 9.17 2.67 7.22
C PHE A 60 9.12 1.25 6.65
N VAL A 61 8.06 0.54 7.00
CA VAL A 61 7.60 -0.62 6.23
C VAL A 61 6.42 -0.13 5.41
N VAL A 62 6.51 -0.26 4.10
CA VAL A 62 5.49 0.25 3.18
C VAL A 62 4.76 -0.92 2.55
N GLY A 63 3.42 -0.90 2.61
CA GLY A 63 2.57 -1.92 2.05
C GLY A 63 1.43 -1.34 1.22
N VAL A 64 1.03 -2.09 0.18
CA VAL A 64 -0.16 -1.80 -0.62
C VAL A 64 -1.17 -2.92 -0.43
N VAL A 65 -2.40 -2.58 -0.09
CA VAL A 65 -3.51 -3.49 0.13
C VAL A 65 -4.58 -3.21 -0.93
N SER A 66 -5.08 -4.25 -1.59
CA SER A 66 -6.12 -4.09 -2.61
C SER A 66 -7.05 -5.31 -2.67
N GLY A 67 -8.23 -5.11 -3.24
CA GLY A 67 -9.11 -6.20 -3.65
C GLY A 67 -8.64 -6.93 -4.92
N ARG A 68 -7.66 -6.36 -5.64
CA ARG A 68 -7.03 -7.00 -6.82
C ARG A 68 -6.24 -8.24 -6.42
N GLY A 69 -6.12 -9.20 -7.34
CA GLY A 69 -5.22 -10.35 -7.16
C GLY A 69 -3.77 -9.90 -6.89
N LEU A 70 -3.02 -10.72 -6.15
CA LEU A 70 -1.67 -10.33 -5.72
C LEU A 70 -0.73 -10.06 -6.90
N ASP A 71 -0.72 -10.93 -7.92
CA ASP A 71 0.14 -10.77 -9.09
C ASP A 71 -0.19 -9.52 -9.90
N ASP A 72 -1.48 -9.23 -10.10
CA ASP A 72 -1.95 -8.01 -10.75
C ASP A 72 -1.50 -6.77 -9.98
N LEU A 73 -1.67 -6.78 -8.65
CA LEU A 73 -1.26 -5.67 -7.79
C LEU A 73 0.26 -5.42 -7.88
N VAL A 74 1.06 -6.49 -7.84
CA VAL A 74 2.52 -6.41 -7.98
C VAL A 74 2.90 -5.87 -9.36
N ALA A 75 2.25 -6.32 -10.43
CA ALA A 75 2.52 -5.84 -11.78
C ALA A 75 2.17 -4.35 -11.96
N MET A 76 1.08 -3.89 -11.35
CA MET A 76 0.62 -2.51 -11.45
C MET A 76 1.46 -1.54 -10.60
N VAL A 77 1.83 -1.94 -9.39
CA VAL A 77 2.64 -1.11 -8.50
C VAL A 77 4.11 -1.22 -8.85
N GLY A 78 4.67 -2.42 -8.99
CA GLY A 78 6.01 -2.65 -9.53
C GLY A 78 7.17 -2.01 -8.76
N ILE A 79 7.04 -1.80 -7.45
CA ILE A 79 8.10 -1.23 -6.61
C ILE A 79 8.72 -2.35 -5.77
N PRO A 80 10.02 -2.67 -5.96
CA PRO A 80 10.70 -3.69 -5.17
C PRO A 80 10.75 -3.33 -3.69
N GLY A 81 10.65 -4.34 -2.82
CA GLY A 81 10.77 -4.19 -1.36
C GLY A 81 9.48 -3.80 -0.62
N LEU A 82 8.43 -3.39 -1.34
CA LEU A 82 7.10 -3.21 -0.73
C LEU A 82 6.50 -4.54 -0.28
N VAL A 83 5.60 -4.44 0.69
CA VAL A 83 4.65 -5.50 1.03
C VAL A 83 3.40 -5.35 0.18
N TYR A 84 2.92 -6.44 -0.40
CA TYR A 84 1.71 -6.46 -1.22
C TYR A 84 0.69 -7.37 -0.57
N ALA A 85 -0.54 -6.91 -0.46
CA ALA A 85 -1.68 -7.68 0.02
C ALA A 85 -2.80 -7.64 -1.02
N GLY A 86 -2.98 -8.74 -1.75
CA GLY A 86 -4.01 -8.92 -2.76
C GLY A 86 -5.25 -9.63 -2.22
N ASN A 87 -6.30 -9.69 -3.02
CA ASN A 87 -7.56 -10.39 -2.71
C ASN A 87 -8.10 -10.00 -1.32
N HIS A 88 -8.12 -8.70 -1.02
CA HIS A 88 -8.53 -8.16 0.29
C HIS A 88 -7.68 -8.64 1.49
N GLY A 89 -6.43 -9.01 1.24
CA GLY A 89 -5.49 -9.53 2.23
C GLY A 89 -5.48 -11.04 2.40
N LEU A 90 -6.19 -11.78 1.53
CA LEU A 90 -6.12 -13.24 1.48
C LEU A 90 -4.77 -13.73 0.93
N GLU A 91 -4.04 -12.87 0.22
CA GLU A 91 -2.68 -13.15 -0.24
C GLU A 91 -1.76 -12.01 0.18
N ILE A 92 -0.59 -12.34 0.72
CA ILE A 92 0.41 -11.35 1.13
C ILE A 92 1.80 -11.80 0.71
N SER A 93 2.57 -10.92 0.09
CA SER A 93 3.97 -11.15 -0.29
C SER A 93 4.82 -9.91 -0.03
N GLY A 94 6.02 -10.09 0.51
CA GLY A 94 6.98 -9.01 0.71
C GLY A 94 8.04 -9.33 1.77
N GLY A 95 9.31 -9.04 1.46
CA GLY A 95 10.42 -9.45 2.32
C GLY A 95 10.46 -10.97 2.51
N SER A 96 10.46 -11.43 3.76
CA SER A 96 10.35 -12.86 4.10
C SER A 96 8.90 -13.33 4.32
N MET A 97 7.90 -12.46 4.11
CA MET A 97 6.50 -12.79 4.31
C MET A 97 5.90 -13.35 3.03
N HIS A 98 5.31 -14.53 3.15
CA HIS A 98 4.46 -15.14 2.14
C HIS A 98 3.28 -15.79 2.86
N PHE A 99 2.07 -15.36 2.54
CA PHE A 99 0.84 -15.85 3.14
C PHE A 99 -0.22 -16.00 2.06
N VAL A 100 -0.93 -17.12 2.09
CA VAL A 100 -2.09 -17.40 1.23
C VAL A 100 -3.14 -18.05 2.12
N HIS A 101 -4.33 -17.45 2.17
CA HIS A 101 -5.46 -17.98 2.90
C HIS A 101 -6.04 -19.19 2.14
N PRO A 102 -6.54 -20.23 2.83
CA PRO A 102 -7.12 -21.41 2.15
C PRO A 102 -8.34 -21.10 1.26
N GLU A 103 -9.01 -19.99 1.50
CA GLU A 103 -10.20 -19.53 0.74
C GLU A 103 -9.86 -18.47 -0.33
N THR A 104 -8.57 -18.26 -0.63
CA THR A 104 -8.17 -17.39 -1.75
C THR A 104 -8.80 -17.90 -3.05
N PRO A 105 -9.51 -17.06 -3.81
CA PRO A 105 -10.02 -17.42 -5.13
C PRO A 105 -8.87 -17.76 -6.09
N ASP A 106 -9.06 -18.75 -6.96
CA ASP A 106 -8.14 -19.06 -8.06
C ASP A 106 -8.00 -17.89 -9.05
#